data_AF-A0AAV1GVL1-F1
#
_entry.id   AF-A0AAV1GVL1-F1
#
_cell.length_a   1.000
_cell.length_b   1.000
_cell.length_c   1.000
_cell.angle_alpha   90.00
_cell.angle_beta   90.00
_cell.angle_gamma   90.00
#
_symmetry.space_group_name_H-M   'P 1'
#
loop_
_entity.id
_entity.type
_entity.pdbx_description
1 polymer ?
#
loop_
_entity_poly.entity_id
_entity_poly.type
_entity_poly.pdbx_seq_one_letter_code
_entity_poly.pdbx_strand_id
1 'polypeptide(L)'
;MMATEPASLESLQVLHHSSDYIVVDKHWDIRIDSKMWYEKLTVQEQLRHSFPELADPSTYFGFRFCHQLDFSTSGALCVALNKAAAGQAYHCFKDRTVTKAYLSLVRGWVKEETQTLDFSIGKNSSEGKTHMMCIEGTEGCENPKPSQTELTVLEYGLYDGDPVTKVLLQPLTGRTHQLRVHCSAIGHPIVGDFTYSSGADVTPYRMMLHAHLLHIPLEPQPLLVFAGDPFLTTVDPKWLPQRPFRTLSGTVEMLLERRAEDNRKKKEEEREMVRTVEQRRKGSRQHRTEEESEEQRTLCREWLSEWAGD
;
A
#
# COMPACT_ATOMS: atom_id res chain seq x y z
N MET A 1 28.38 5.32 -6.60
CA MET A 1 27.99 6.64 -6.07
C MET A 1 26.93 7.24 -6.99
N MET A 2 25.67 6.80 -6.89
CA MET A 2 24.57 7.24 -7.79
C MET A 2 23.39 7.88 -7.05
N ALA A 3 23.42 7.96 -5.72
CA ALA A 3 22.19 8.09 -4.94
C ALA A 3 21.57 9.52 -4.91
N THR A 4 22.27 10.53 -5.41
CA THR A 4 21.79 11.92 -5.50
C THR A 4 21.58 12.40 -6.94
N GLU A 5 21.90 11.58 -7.95
CA GLU A 5 21.69 11.98 -9.34
C GLU A 5 20.20 11.96 -9.68
N PRO A 6 19.70 12.88 -10.53
CA PRO A 6 18.33 12.83 -10.99
C PRO A 6 18.08 11.59 -11.85
N ALA A 7 16.83 11.17 -11.96
CA ALA A 7 16.47 10.04 -12.82
C ALA A 7 16.85 10.32 -14.28
N SER A 8 17.36 9.29 -14.96
CA SER A 8 17.53 9.23 -16.41
C SER A 8 16.73 8.08 -17.01
N LEU A 9 16.60 8.04 -18.34
CA LEU A 9 15.89 6.95 -19.03
C LEU A 9 16.55 5.58 -18.80
N GLU A 10 17.87 5.57 -18.63
CA GLU A 10 18.71 4.39 -18.45
C GLU A 10 18.85 3.96 -16.98
N SER A 11 18.44 4.81 -16.03
CA SER A 11 18.64 4.61 -14.59
C SER A 11 17.61 3.68 -13.91
N LEU A 12 16.96 2.78 -14.65
CA LEU A 12 15.96 1.88 -14.08
C LEU A 12 16.63 0.82 -13.19
N GLN A 13 16.23 0.75 -11.93
CA GLN A 13 16.69 -0.28 -11.01
C GLN A 13 15.61 -1.34 -10.83
N VAL A 14 15.97 -2.60 -11.11
CA VAL A 14 15.08 -3.75 -10.95
C VAL A 14 15.39 -4.46 -9.63
N LEU A 15 14.39 -4.58 -8.78
CA LEU A 15 14.46 -5.27 -7.48
C LEU A 15 14.03 -6.74 -7.60
N HIS A 16 13.12 -7.05 -8.53
CA HIS A 16 12.63 -8.39 -8.78
C HIS A 16 12.14 -8.52 -10.22
N HIS A 17 12.37 -9.68 -10.84
CA HIS A 17 11.83 -10.01 -12.16
C HIS A 17 11.51 -11.51 -12.23
N SER A 18 10.28 -11.84 -12.59
CA SER A 18 9.77 -13.20 -12.81
C SER A 18 8.89 -13.24 -14.08
N SER A 19 8.26 -14.38 -14.37
CA SER A 19 7.31 -14.52 -15.48
C SER A 19 6.06 -13.64 -15.33
N ASP A 20 5.68 -13.33 -14.09
CA ASP A 20 4.40 -12.68 -13.79
C ASP A 20 4.56 -11.24 -13.31
N TYR A 21 5.70 -10.90 -12.71
CA TYR A 21 5.92 -9.58 -12.09
C TYR A 21 7.33 -9.05 -12.32
N ILE A 22 7.41 -7.74 -12.50
CA ILE A 22 8.64 -6.96 -12.33
C ILE A 22 8.41 -5.93 -11.23
N VAL A 23 9.36 -5.80 -10.30
CA VAL A 23 9.35 -4.77 -9.26
C VAL A 23 10.57 -3.91 -9.45
N VAL A 24 10.35 -2.60 -9.55
CA VAL A 24 11.41 -1.61 -9.74
C VAL A 24 11.59 -0.77 -8.50
N ASP A 25 12.80 -0.29 -8.26
CA ASP A 25 13.04 0.79 -7.31
C ASP A 25 12.76 2.10 -8.02
N LYS A 26 11.54 2.61 -7.88
CA LYS A 26 11.13 3.86 -8.51
C LYS A 26 12.02 4.98 -7.97
N HIS A 27 12.62 5.75 -8.86
CA HIS A 27 13.36 6.94 -8.45
C HIS A 27 12.42 8.00 -7.79
N TRP A 28 13.00 8.92 -7.04
CA TRP A 28 12.27 10.12 -6.59
C TRP A 28 12.09 11.10 -7.75
N ASP A 29 11.09 11.97 -7.64
CA ASP A 29 10.72 13.00 -8.63
C ASP A 29 10.57 12.49 -10.07
N ILE A 30 9.92 11.34 -10.21
CA ILE A 30 9.52 10.79 -11.50
C ILE A 30 8.08 10.26 -11.43
N ARG A 31 7.29 10.52 -12.48
CA ARG A 31 5.95 9.95 -12.60
C ARG A 31 6.02 8.47 -12.98
N ILE A 32 5.00 7.73 -12.58
CA ILE A 32 4.82 6.34 -13.01
C ILE A 32 4.54 6.28 -14.51
N ASP A 33 3.54 7.04 -14.94
CA ASP A 33 3.09 7.14 -16.32
C ASP A 33 2.75 8.59 -16.66
N SER A 34 2.58 8.88 -17.95
CA SER A 34 2.05 10.16 -18.42
C SER A 34 1.32 10.00 -19.74
N LYS A 35 0.29 10.81 -19.92
CA LYS A 35 -0.40 10.99 -21.21
C LYS A 35 0.20 12.13 -22.03
N MET A 36 1.08 12.92 -21.43
CA MET A 36 1.65 14.11 -22.04
C MET A 36 2.84 13.72 -22.90
N TRP A 37 2.72 13.91 -24.21
CA TRP A 37 3.75 13.52 -25.20
C TRP A 37 5.14 14.12 -24.94
N TYR A 38 5.21 15.24 -24.21
CA TYR A 38 6.46 15.91 -23.86
C TYR A 38 7.09 15.39 -22.55
N GLU A 39 6.36 14.60 -21.75
CA GLU A 39 6.87 14.03 -20.51
C GLU A 39 7.60 12.72 -20.81
N LYS A 40 8.86 12.86 -21.21
CA LYS A 40 9.70 11.76 -21.71
C LYS A 40 10.36 10.92 -20.62
N LEU A 41 10.28 11.36 -19.37
CA LEU A 41 10.91 10.69 -18.22
C LEU A 41 9.82 10.21 -17.26
N THR A 42 9.44 8.95 -17.41
CA THR A 42 8.50 8.25 -16.53
C THR A 42 9.01 6.83 -16.29
N VAL A 43 8.50 6.15 -15.26
CA VAL A 43 8.80 4.72 -15.05
C VAL A 43 8.35 3.90 -16.26
N GLN A 44 7.21 4.25 -16.86
CA GLN A 44 6.73 3.67 -18.09
C GLN A 44 7.77 3.76 -19.23
N GLU A 45 8.35 4.93 -19.46
CA GLU A 45 9.37 5.08 -20.51
C GLU A 45 10.68 4.34 -20.16
N GLN A 46 11.09 4.36 -18.88
CA GLN A 46 12.25 3.59 -18.41
C GLN A 46 12.06 2.07 -18.63
N LEU A 47 10.86 1.55 -18.31
CA LEU A 47 10.50 0.15 -18.56
C LEU A 47 10.47 -0.15 -20.06
N ARG A 48 9.89 0.71 -20.89
CA ARG A 48 9.86 0.51 -22.34
C ARG A 48 11.26 0.53 -22.96
N HIS A 49 12.14 1.38 -22.44
CA HIS A 49 13.53 1.46 -22.89
C HIS A 49 14.33 0.21 -22.50
N SER A 50 14.20 -0.23 -21.24
CA SER A 50 15.00 -1.33 -20.69
C SER A 50 14.45 -2.72 -21.01
N PHE A 51 13.14 -2.84 -21.17
CA PHE A 51 12.39 -4.09 -21.37
C PHE A 51 11.27 -3.90 -22.41
N PRO A 52 11.60 -3.57 -23.68
CA PRO A 52 10.61 -3.34 -24.72
C PRO A 52 9.70 -4.56 -24.97
N GLU A 53 10.20 -5.77 -24.74
CA GLU A 53 9.47 -7.03 -24.87
C GLU A 53 8.37 -7.23 -23.83
N LEU A 54 8.45 -6.52 -22.69
CA LEU A 54 7.44 -6.59 -21.63
C LEU A 54 6.26 -5.63 -21.88
N ALA A 55 6.35 -4.77 -22.89
CA ALA A 55 5.29 -3.84 -23.22
C ALA A 55 4.07 -4.58 -23.80
N ASP A 56 2.91 -4.38 -23.19
CA ASP A 56 1.63 -4.94 -23.59
C ASP A 56 0.83 -3.91 -24.42
N PRO A 57 0.77 -4.06 -25.76
CA PRO A 57 0.08 -3.12 -26.64
C PRO A 57 -1.44 -3.13 -26.44
N SER A 58 -1.98 -4.13 -25.73
CA SER A 58 -3.40 -4.17 -25.36
C SER A 58 -3.74 -3.18 -24.22
N THR A 59 -2.73 -2.54 -23.63
CA THR A 59 -2.91 -1.58 -22.54
C THR A 59 -2.58 -0.18 -22.99
N TYR A 60 -3.27 0.80 -22.41
CA TYR A 60 -3.09 2.18 -22.78
C TYR A 60 -1.65 2.69 -22.53
N PHE A 61 -1.02 2.28 -21.42
CA PHE A 61 0.33 2.70 -21.05
C PHE A 61 1.43 1.68 -21.43
N GLY A 62 1.08 0.53 -22.00
CA GLY A 62 2.01 -0.57 -22.26
C GLY A 62 2.31 -1.44 -21.04
N PHE A 63 1.93 -1.04 -19.82
CA PHE A 63 2.25 -1.77 -18.60
C PHE A 63 1.08 -1.78 -17.61
N ARG A 64 1.04 -2.80 -16.74
CA ARG A 64 -0.02 -3.01 -15.74
C ARG A 64 0.51 -2.72 -14.34
N PHE A 65 0.57 -1.44 -13.97
CA PHE A 65 0.98 -1.04 -12.62
C PHE A 65 -0.01 -1.57 -11.57
N CYS A 66 0.49 -2.36 -10.62
CA CYS A 66 -0.33 -3.01 -9.60
C CYS A 66 -0.80 -2.05 -8.50
N HIS A 67 -0.04 -0.98 -8.27
CA HIS A 67 -0.33 0.09 -7.32
C HIS A 67 0.35 1.38 -7.74
N GLN A 68 0.17 2.44 -6.95
CA GLN A 68 0.76 3.75 -7.18
C GLN A 68 1.75 4.12 -6.07
N LEU A 69 2.61 5.08 -6.41
CA LEU A 69 3.48 5.86 -5.54
C LEU A 69 3.38 7.32 -5.98
N ASP A 70 3.48 8.25 -5.04
CA ASP A 70 3.52 9.68 -5.37
C ASP A 70 4.74 10.00 -6.24
N PHE A 71 4.68 11.08 -7.02
CA PHE A 71 5.78 11.57 -7.85
C PHE A 71 7.11 11.63 -7.09
N SER A 72 7.12 12.30 -5.93
CA SER A 72 8.33 12.49 -5.11
C SER A 72 8.72 11.31 -4.22
N THR A 73 7.88 10.27 -4.14
CA THR A 73 8.19 9.07 -3.34
C THR A 73 9.01 8.09 -4.17
N SER A 74 10.13 7.60 -3.65
CA SER A 74 10.90 6.51 -4.29
C SER A 74 10.50 5.13 -3.76
N GLY A 75 11.07 4.06 -4.30
CA GLY A 75 11.01 2.72 -3.72
C GLY A 75 10.21 1.72 -4.55
N ALA A 76 9.92 0.57 -3.94
CA ALA A 76 9.34 -0.58 -4.61
C ALA A 76 8.00 -0.27 -5.30
N LEU A 77 7.96 -0.44 -6.62
CA LEU A 77 6.77 -0.34 -7.46
C LEU A 77 6.60 -1.62 -8.27
N CYS A 78 5.48 -2.32 -8.07
CA CYS A 78 5.18 -3.58 -8.74
C CYS A 78 4.36 -3.39 -10.02
N VAL A 79 4.78 -4.08 -11.08
CA VAL A 79 4.13 -4.15 -12.39
C VAL A 79 3.86 -5.61 -12.73
N ALA A 80 2.61 -5.92 -13.10
CA ALA A 80 2.25 -7.22 -13.60
C ALA A 80 2.56 -7.34 -15.10
N LEU A 81 3.11 -8.48 -15.50
CA LEU A 81 3.54 -8.74 -16.87
C LEU A 81 2.45 -9.37 -17.74
N ASN A 82 1.35 -9.81 -17.12
CA ASN A 82 0.20 -10.36 -17.82
C ASN A 82 -1.12 -10.06 -17.09
N LYS A 83 -2.25 -10.31 -17.77
CA LYS A 83 -3.59 -10.02 -17.25
C LYS A 83 -3.94 -10.85 -16.00
N ALA A 84 -3.50 -12.11 -15.93
CA ALA A 84 -3.77 -12.97 -14.79
C ALA A 84 -3.02 -12.49 -13.54
N ALA A 85 -1.75 -12.17 -13.67
CA ALA A 85 -0.91 -11.58 -12.62
C ALA A 85 -1.48 -10.24 -12.12
N ALA A 86 -1.96 -9.39 -13.04
CA ALA A 86 -2.60 -8.12 -12.68
C ALA A 86 -3.88 -8.34 -11.84
N GLY A 87 -4.70 -9.35 -12.21
CA GLY A 87 -5.90 -9.72 -11.46
C GLY A 87 -5.57 -10.20 -10.04
N GLN A 88 -4.58 -11.09 -9.90
CA GLN A 88 -4.15 -11.59 -8.59
C GLN A 88 -3.64 -10.47 -7.67
N ALA A 89 -2.77 -9.58 -8.19
CA ALA A 89 -2.27 -8.44 -7.44
C ALA A 89 -3.41 -7.48 -7.06
N TYR A 90 -4.32 -7.18 -8.00
CA TYR A 90 -5.49 -6.34 -7.75
C TYR A 90 -6.32 -6.85 -6.56
N HIS A 91 -6.60 -8.14 -6.48
CA HIS A 91 -7.32 -8.72 -5.34
C HIS A 91 -6.57 -8.51 -4.03
N CYS A 92 -5.26 -8.75 -4.00
CA CYS A 92 -4.47 -8.52 -2.78
C CYS A 92 -4.54 -7.06 -2.30
N PHE A 93 -4.44 -6.10 -3.22
CA PHE A 93 -4.56 -4.67 -2.88
C PHE A 93 -5.98 -4.28 -2.45
N LYS A 94 -6.99 -4.79 -3.16
CA LYS A 94 -8.41 -4.53 -2.86
C LYS A 94 -8.79 -5.05 -1.47
N ASP A 95 -8.35 -6.27 -1.16
CA ASP A 95 -8.69 -6.98 0.08
C ASP A 95 -7.76 -6.60 1.25
N ARG A 96 -6.84 -5.66 1.00
CA ARG A 96 -5.87 -5.09 1.97
C ARG A 96 -4.97 -6.14 2.63
N THR A 97 -4.61 -7.18 1.88
CA THR A 97 -3.69 -8.23 2.35
C THR A 97 -2.23 -7.88 2.08
N VAL A 98 -1.97 -6.93 1.17
CA VAL A 98 -0.63 -6.41 0.90
C VAL A 98 -0.06 -5.72 2.12
N THR A 99 1.18 -6.06 2.44
CA THR A 99 1.95 -5.40 3.48
C THR A 99 2.98 -4.46 2.85
N LYS A 100 2.99 -3.20 3.30
CA LYS A 100 3.90 -2.17 2.83
C LYS A 100 4.56 -1.50 4.03
N ALA A 101 5.85 -1.20 3.92
CA ALA A 101 6.51 -0.33 4.89
C ALA A 101 7.40 0.68 4.18
N TYR A 102 7.43 1.89 4.71
CA TYR A 102 8.14 3.01 4.14
C TYR A 102 9.15 3.53 5.15
N LEU A 103 10.34 3.84 4.68
CA LEU A 103 11.30 4.63 5.44
C LEU A 103 11.00 6.11 5.24
N SER A 104 11.21 6.91 6.28
CA SER A 104 11.13 8.35 6.18
C SER A 104 12.08 9.06 7.14
N LEU A 105 12.58 10.23 6.76
CA LEU A 105 13.12 11.22 7.70
C LEU A 105 12.02 12.27 7.93
N VAL A 106 11.60 12.45 9.19
CA VAL A 106 10.60 13.45 9.58
C VAL A 106 11.22 14.53 10.46
N ARG A 107 10.74 15.77 10.33
CA ARG A 107 11.24 16.92 11.10
C ARG A 107 10.97 16.75 12.59
N GLY A 108 11.92 17.17 13.44
CA GLY A 108 11.83 17.09 14.89
C GLY A 108 12.07 15.69 15.47
N TRP A 109 11.96 15.60 16.80
CA TRP A 109 12.07 14.33 17.53
C TRP A 109 10.68 13.80 17.88
N VAL A 110 10.27 12.72 17.20
CA VAL A 110 9.02 12.01 17.50
C VAL A 110 9.18 11.32 18.85
N LYS A 111 8.41 11.71 19.87
CA LYS A 111 8.64 11.24 21.25
C LYS A 111 8.17 9.80 21.48
N GLU A 112 7.06 9.43 20.86
CA GLU A 112 6.45 8.12 20.95
C GLU A 112 7.20 7.15 20.04
N GLU A 113 7.91 6.17 20.62
CA GLU A 113 8.69 5.19 19.85
C GLU A 113 7.84 4.38 18.86
N THR A 114 6.59 4.12 19.23
CA THR A 114 5.59 3.47 18.39
C THR A 114 4.27 4.20 18.55
N GLN A 115 3.61 4.52 17.45
CA GLN A 115 2.35 5.27 17.47
C GLN A 115 1.43 4.85 16.32
N THR A 116 0.16 4.63 16.61
CA THR A 116 -0.90 4.52 15.60
C THR A 116 -1.40 5.91 15.26
N LEU A 117 -1.31 6.28 13.98
CA LEU A 117 -1.85 7.52 13.43
C LEU A 117 -3.18 7.19 12.75
N ASP A 118 -4.28 7.55 13.39
CA ASP A 118 -5.65 7.24 12.97
C ASP A 118 -6.46 8.51 12.71
N PHE A 119 -6.02 9.29 11.73
CA PHE A 119 -6.71 10.49 11.28
C PHE A 119 -7.43 10.19 9.97
N SER A 120 -8.75 10.37 9.92
CA SER A 120 -9.47 10.28 8.63
C SER A 120 -8.95 11.34 7.66
N ILE A 121 -8.77 10.97 6.39
CA ILE A 121 -8.23 11.86 5.36
C ILE A 121 -9.29 12.19 4.32
N GLY A 122 -9.51 13.49 4.07
CA GLY A 122 -10.39 14.03 3.05
C GLY A 122 -9.66 14.90 2.03
N LYS A 123 -10.39 15.33 1.00
CA LYS A 123 -9.88 16.33 0.04
C LYS A 123 -9.91 17.70 0.69
N ASN A 124 -8.91 18.52 0.41
CA ASN A 124 -8.94 19.93 0.81
C ASN A 124 -9.65 20.74 -0.27
N SER A 125 -10.74 21.44 0.06
CA SER A 125 -11.47 22.32 -0.87
C SER A 125 -11.15 23.80 -0.70
N SER A 126 -10.27 24.16 0.24
CA SER A 126 -9.80 25.53 0.39
C SER A 126 -9.08 26.01 -0.87
N GLU A 127 -9.29 27.28 -1.22
CA GLU A 127 -8.68 27.92 -2.38
C GLU A 127 -7.14 27.78 -2.35
N GLY A 128 -6.55 27.41 -3.49
CA GLY A 128 -5.11 27.15 -3.61
C GLY A 128 -4.61 25.81 -3.04
N LYS A 129 -5.43 25.06 -2.29
CA LYS A 129 -5.06 23.79 -1.65
C LYS A 129 -5.79 22.57 -2.23
N THR A 130 -6.51 22.72 -3.34
CA THR A 130 -7.35 21.65 -3.94
C THR A 130 -6.57 20.41 -4.41
N HIS A 131 -5.27 20.54 -4.61
CA HIS A 131 -4.36 19.43 -4.93
C HIS A 131 -3.84 18.70 -3.67
N MET A 132 -4.18 19.18 -2.48
CA MET A 132 -3.78 18.63 -1.19
C MET A 132 -4.90 17.80 -0.58
N MET A 133 -4.48 16.85 0.24
CA MET A 133 -5.33 16.14 1.18
C MET A 133 -5.22 16.78 2.56
N CYS A 134 -6.22 16.58 3.42
CA CYS A 134 -6.24 17.13 4.77
C CYS A 134 -6.92 16.16 5.74
N ILE A 135 -6.74 16.39 7.04
CA ILE A 135 -7.35 15.55 8.08
C ILE A 135 -8.75 16.06 8.42
N GLU A 136 -9.60 15.13 8.84
CA GLU A 136 -10.91 15.44 9.44
C GLU A 136 -10.78 16.51 10.53
N GLY A 137 -11.71 17.47 10.55
CA GLY A 137 -11.71 18.58 11.49
C GLY A 137 -10.93 19.83 11.03
N THR A 138 -10.10 19.74 9.98
CA THR A 138 -9.51 20.94 9.37
C THR A 138 -10.48 21.66 8.44
N GLU A 139 -10.32 22.98 8.31
CA GLU A 139 -11.09 23.80 7.38
C GLU A 139 -10.95 23.30 5.94
N GLY A 140 -12.08 23.19 5.22
CA GLY A 140 -12.11 22.72 3.84
C GLY A 140 -11.96 21.19 3.69
N CYS A 141 -11.99 20.41 4.76
CA CYS A 141 -11.91 18.95 4.64
C CYS A 141 -13.23 18.31 4.18
N GLU A 142 -13.23 17.75 2.98
CA GLU A 142 -14.39 17.11 2.37
C GLU A 142 -14.23 15.59 2.26
N ASN A 143 -15.32 14.88 2.57
CA ASN A 143 -15.45 13.42 2.45
C ASN A 143 -14.27 12.65 3.10
N PRO A 144 -14.00 12.88 4.40
CA PRO A 144 -12.93 12.18 5.09
C PRO A 144 -13.20 10.69 5.13
N LYS A 145 -12.15 9.90 4.90
CA LYS A 145 -12.23 8.43 4.93
C LYS A 145 -11.28 7.88 6.00
N PRO A 146 -11.69 6.83 6.73
CA PRO A 146 -10.83 6.20 7.73
C PRO A 146 -9.47 5.84 7.15
N SER A 147 -8.42 6.26 7.85
CA SER A 147 -7.03 6.09 7.41
C SER A 147 -6.15 5.81 8.61
N GLN A 148 -5.33 4.77 8.50
CA GLN A 148 -4.49 4.32 9.61
C GLN A 148 -3.07 4.03 9.14
N THR A 149 -2.10 4.54 9.90
CA THR A 149 -0.67 4.35 9.68
C THR A 149 -0.01 4.00 11.01
N GLU A 150 0.73 2.89 11.07
CA GLU A 150 1.60 2.60 12.19
C GLU A 150 2.96 3.26 11.98
N LEU A 151 3.42 4.06 12.93
CA LEU A 151 4.73 4.69 12.95
C LEU A 151 5.61 3.97 13.98
N THR A 152 6.87 3.71 13.61
CA THR A 152 7.89 3.21 14.53
C THR A 152 9.18 4.01 14.35
N VAL A 153 9.67 4.59 15.45
CA VAL A 153 10.95 5.30 15.50
C VAL A 153 12.10 4.30 15.38
N LEU A 154 13.01 4.58 14.44
CA LEU A 154 14.23 3.80 14.24
C LEU A 154 15.44 4.50 14.86
N GLU A 155 15.59 5.79 14.62
CA GLU A 155 16.81 6.54 14.98
C GLU A 155 16.56 8.05 15.03
N TYR A 156 17.13 8.74 16.01
CA TYR A 156 17.23 10.21 15.98
C TYR A 156 18.54 10.66 15.36
N GLY A 157 18.50 11.81 14.73
CA GLY A 157 19.70 12.47 14.24
C GLY A 157 19.44 13.90 13.80
N LEU A 158 20.32 14.40 12.94
CA LEU A 158 20.20 15.70 12.33
C LEU A 158 20.15 15.56 10.80
N TYR A 159 19.40 16.43 10.15
CA TYR A 159 19.47 16.62 8.71
C TYR A 159 19.78 18.09 8.42
N ASP A 160 20.94 18.36 7.84
CA ASP A 160 21.42 19.72 7.55
C ASP A 160 21.47 20.62 8.81
N GLY A 161 21.77 20.01 9.96
CA GLY A 161 21.83 20.67 11.27
C GLY A 161 20.51 20.71 12.04
N ASP A 162 19.37 20.42 11.41
CA ASP A 162 18.08 20.42 12.06
C ASP A 162 17.74 19.05 12.68
N PRO A 163 17.07 19.00 13.85
CA PRO A 163 16.56 17.75 14.42
C PRO A 163 15.63 17.01 13.47
N VAL A 164 15.87 15.71 13.26
CA VAL A 164 14.97 14.81 12.54
C VAL A 164 14.91 13.43 13.19
N THR A 165 13.87 12.67 12.84
CA THR A 165 13.69 11.28 13.24
C THR A 165 13.59 10.39 12.01
N LYS A 166 14.38 9.32 11.96
CA LYS A 166 14.19 8.24 11.01
C LYS A 166 13.11 7.30 11.52
N VAL A 167 12.08 7.08 10.71
CA VAL A 167 10.90 6.26 11.07
C VAL A 167 10.63 5.19 10.02
N LEU A 168 10.05 4.08 10.47
CA LEU A 168 9.35 3.12 9.64
C LEU A 168 7.84 3.41 9.71
N LEU A 169 7.19 3.56 8.56
CA LEU A 169 5.77 3.84 8.42
C LEU A 169 5.08 2.66 7.73
N GLN A 170 4.10 2.04 8.38
CA GLN A 170 3.26 0.99 7.80
C GLN A 170 1.84 1.52 7.59
N PRO A 171 1.47 1.91 6.36
CA PRO A 171 0.09 2.28 6.06
C PRO A 171 -0.79 1.03 6.03
N LEU A 172 -1.80 0.98 6.90
CA LEU A 172 -2.81 -0.09 6.95
C LEU A 172 -3.98 0.19 5.98
N THR A 173 -4.08 1.44 5.53
CA THR A 173 -4.97 1.90 4.46
C THR A 173 -4.15 2.50 3.31
N GLY A 174 -4.81 2.92 2.22
CA GLY A 174 -4.14 3.56 1.08
C GLY A 174 -4.93 4.76 0.61
N ARG A 175 -4.83 5.90 1.29
CA ARG A 175 -5.33 7.19 0.78
C ARG A 175 -4.21 7.97 0.11
N THR A 176 -4.59 8.87 -0.80
CA THR A 176 -3.68 9.82 -1.44
C THR A 176 -2.89 10.57 -0.38
N HIS A 177 -1.57 10.67 -0.55
CA HIS A 177 -0.65 11.36 0.36
C HIS A 177 -0.73 10.94 1.85
N GLN A 178 -1.28 9.76 2.17
CA GLN A 178 -1.63 9.38 3.54
C GLN A 178 -0.49 9.58 4.55
N LEU A 179 0.69 9.06 4.23
CA LEU A 179 1.86 9.13 5.12
C LEU A 179 2.30 10.58 5.34
N ARG A 180 2.30 11.38 4.28
CA ARG A 180 2.70 12.80 4.30
C ARG A 180 1.75 13.63 5.16
N VAL A 181 0.45 13.45 4.98
CA VAL A 181 -0.60 14.10 5.78
C VAL A 181 -0.51 13.68 7.25
N HIS A 182 -0.41 12.38 7.55
CA HIS A 182 -0.33 11.90 8.93
C HIS A 182 0.90 12.41 9.66
N CYS A 183 2.07 12.40 9.01
CA CYS A 183 3.31 12.92 9.60
C CYS A 183 3.21 14.43 9.86
N SER A 184 2.66 15.19 8.92
CA SER A 184 2.40 16.63 9.11
C SER A 184 1.39 16.89 10.22
N ALA A 185 0.33 16.08 10.33
CA ALA A 185 -0.72 16.21 11.35
C ALA A 185 -0.21 16.03 12.79
N ILE A 186 0.80 15.19 13.00
CA ILE A 186 1.47 15.05 14.31
C ILE A 186 2.58 16.09 14.54
N GLY A 187 2.72 17.08 13.66
CA GLY A 187 3.75 18.13 13.78
C GLY A 187 5.14 17.72 13.30
N HIS A 188 5.26 16.58 12.62
CA HIS A 188 6.52 16.02 12.14
C HIS A 188 6.48 15.82 10.62
N PRO A 189 6.38 16.88 9.79
CA PRO A 189 6.34 16.74 8.34
C PRO A 189 7.58 16.01 7.80
N ILE A 190 7.41 15.31 6.68
CA ILE A 190 8.50 14.60 6.02
C ILE A 190 9.51 15.63 5.48
N VAL A 191 10.79 15.39 5.72
CA VAL A 191 11.89 16.25 5.23
C VAL A 191 11.82 16.33 3.71
N GLY A 192 11.80 17.55 3.18
CA GLY A 192 11.73 17.81 1.74
C GLY A 192 10.31 17.72 1.15
N ASP A 193 9.27 17.55 1.98
CA ASP A 193 7.89 17.64 1.52
C ASP A 193 7.43 19.10 1.46
N PHE A 194 7.60 19.73 0.30
CA PHE A 194 7.18 21.12 0.07
C PHE A 194 5.69 21.36 0.36
N THR A 195 4.83 20.40 -0.01
CA THR A 195 3.37 20.53 0.09
C THR A 195 2.91 20.55 1.53
N TYR A 196 3.38 19.61 2.36
CA TYR A 196 2.88 19.42 3.73
C TYR A 196 3.74 20.08 4.81
N SER A 197 4.86 20.71 4.42
CA SER A 197 5.64 21.63 5.27
C SER A 197 5.18 23.09 5.12
N SER A 198 4.08 23.35 4.40
CA SER A 198 3.61 24.71 4.07
C SER A 198 4.68 25.57 3.37
N GLY A 199 5.46 24.93 2.49
CA GLY A 199 6.52 25.58 1.72
C GLY A 199 7.84 25.81 2.46
N ALA A 200 7.99 25.32 3.69
CA ALA A 200 9.21 25.52 4.47
C ALA A 200 10.38 24.63 4.01
N ASP A 201 10.09 23.38 3.64
CA ASP A 201 11.13 22.40 3.30
C ASP A 201 11.49 22.41 1.80
N VAL A 202 12.29 23.40 1.40
CA VAL A 202 12.80 23.57 0.02
C VAL A 202 14.28 23.22 -0.17
N THR A 203 15.04 23.09 0.93
CA THR A 203 16.50 22.85 0.88
C THR A 203 16.93 21.40 0.67
N PRO A 204 16.18 20.36 1.10
CA PRO A 204 16.54 18.98 0.78
C PRO A 204 16.43 18.71 -0.73
N TYR A 205 17.32 17.88 -1.28
CA TYR A 205 17.34 17.61 -2.73
C TYR A 205 16.16 16.76 -3.23
N ARG A 206 15.40 16.16 -2.30
CA ARG A 206 14.25 15.30 -2.55
C ARG A 206 13.36 15.21 -1.31
N MET A 207 12.16 14.67 -1.49
CA MET A 207 11.35 14.22 -0.36
C MET A 207 11.90 12.91 0.22
N MET A 208 12.09 12.88 1.54
CA MET A 208 12.64 11.75 2.28
C MET A 208 11.56 10.72 2.63
N LEU A 209 10.86 10.22 1.62
CA LEU A 209 9.90 9.11 1.74
C LEU A 209 10.26 8.01 0.72
N HIS A 210 10.43 6.79 1.21
CA HIS A 210 10.87 5.67 0.39
C HIS A 210 10.08 4.38 0.71
N ALA A 211 9.47 3.78 -0.30
CA ALA A 211 8.75 2.51 -0.21
C ALA A 211 9.75 1.34 -0.09
N HIS A 212 10.15 1.05 1.15
CA HIS A 212 11.20 0.10 1.49
C HIS A 212 10.75 -1.36 1.33
N LEU A 213 9.58 -1.72 1.85
CA LEU A 213 9.07 -3.10 1.84
C LEU A 213 7.77 -3.17 1.03
N LEU A 214 7.70 -4.14 0.13
CA LEU A 214 6.47 -4.57 -0.51
C LEU A 214 6.33 -6.09 -0.38
N HIS A 215 5.26 -6.52 0.28
CA HIS A 215 4.90 -7.94 0.40
C HIS A 215 3.48 -8.15 -0.13
N ILE A 216 3.37 -8.84 -1.26
CA ILE A 216 2.11 -9.28 -1.87
C ILE A 216 1.97 -10.79 -1.59
N PRO A 217 0.97 -11.23 -0.80
CA PRO A 217 0.82 -12.63 -0.40
C PRO A 217 0.20 -13.48 -1.52
N LEU A 218 0.89 -13.55 -2.65
CA LEU A 218 0.53 -14.36 -3.80
C LEU A 218 0.73 -15.84 -3.50
N GLU A 219 -0.04 -16.69 -4.18
CA GLU A 219 0.06 -18.15 -4.10
C GLU A 219 0.52 -18.69 -5.46
N PRO A 220 1.37 -19.74 -5.50
CA PRO A 220 1.92 -20.48 -4.36
C PRO A 220 3.13 -19.79 -3.69
N GLN A 221 3.66 -18.73 -4.28
CA GLN A 221 4.85 -18.04 -3.79
C GLN A 221 4.54 -16.55 -3.56
N PRO A 222 4.74 -16.03 -2.34
CA PRO A 222 4.54 -14.61 -2.07
C PRO A 222 5.63 -13.78 -2.74
N LEU A 223 5.25 -12.59 -3.20
CA LEU A 223 6.20 -11.60 -3.70
C LEU A 223 6.63 -10.72 -2.52
N LEU A 224 7.82 -10.97 -1.98
CA LEU A 224 8.45 -10.19 -0.92
C LEU A 224 9.68 -9.47 -1.47
N VAL A 225 9.62 -8.14 -1.50
CA VAL A 225 10.68 -7.30 -2.07
C VAL A 225 11.08 -6.19 -1.10
N PHE A 226 12.40 -5.97 -1.01
CA PHE A 226 13.02 -4.90 -0.26
C PHE A 226 13.78 -3.97 -1.21
N ALA A 227 13.45 -2.69 -1.19
CA ALA A 227 14.27 -1.63 -1.76
C ALA A 227 15.35 -1.22 -0.75
N GLY A 228 16.55 -0.86 -1.22
CA GLY A 228 17.66 -0.51 -0.32
C GLY A 228 17.36 0.76 0.48
N ASP A 229 17.85 0.85 1.72
CA ASP A 229 17.69 2.06 2.55
C ASP A 229 18.47 3.25 1.95
N PRO A 230 17.80 4.31 1.45
CA PRO A 230 18.48 5.44 0.84
C PRO A 230 18.88 6.50 1.88
N PHE A 231 18.45 6.39 3.15
CA PHE A 231 18.68 7.40 4.18
C PHE A 231 19.87 7.00 5.05
N LEU A 232 21.03 6.94 4.41
CA LEU A 232 22.32 6.58 5.00
C LEU A 232 23.30 7.73 4.82
N THR A 233 24.16 7.98 5.81
CA THR A 233 25.18 9.05 5.73
C THR A 233 26.14 8.86 4.54
N THR A 234 26.37 7.62 4.12
CA THR A 234 27.19 7.30 2.93
C THR A 234 26.51 7.66 1.61
N VAL A 235 25.18 7.81 1.63
CA VAL A 235 24.36 8.21 0.47
C VAL A 235 24.15 9.72 0.48
N ASP A 236 23.75 10.26 1.63
CA ASP A 236 23.55 11.69 1.84
C ASP A 236 24.26 12.13 3.14
N PRO A 237 25.39 12.86 3.03
CA PRO A 237 26.15 13.29 4.20
C PRO A 237 25.42 14.33 5.06
N LYS A 238 24.30 14.91 4.58
CA LYS A 238 23.47 15.80 5.40
C LYS A 238 22.75 15.06 6.51
N TRP A 239 22.48 13.76 6.34
CA TRP A 239 21.90 12.90 7.36
C TRP A 239 22.99 12.41 8.33
N LEU A 240 22.89 12.88 9.57
CA LEU A 240 23.80 12.55 10.66
C LEU A 240 23.05 11.79 11.76
N PRO A 241 23.07 10.45 11.75
CA PRO A 241 22.48 9.64 12.81
C PRO A 241 23.20 9.87 14.14
N GLN A 242 22.45 9.89 15.24
CA GLN A 242 22.98 10.16 16.57
C GLN A 242 22.57 9.12 17.61
N ARG A 243 21.29 8.75 17.63
CA ARG A 243 20.73 7.85 18.66
C ARG A 243 19.85 6.78 18.02
N PRO A 244 20.36 5.56 17.82
CA PRO A 244 19.54 4.45 17.36
C PRO A 244 18.60 3.95 18.47
N PHE A 245 17.38 3.58 18.10
CA PHE A 245 16.38 2.94 18.97
C PHE A 245 16.15 1.49 18.57
N ARG A 246 15.97 1.25 17.26
CA ARG A 246 15.63 -0.05 16.69
C ARG A 246 16.39 -0.27 15.41
N THR A 247 16.73 -1.52 15.11
CA THR A 247 17.27 -1.89 13.80
C THR A 247 16.14 -1.94 12.78
N LEU A 248 16.43 -1.56 11.54
CA LEU A 248 15.48 -1.66 10.44
C LEU A 248 15.03 -3.11 10.23
N SER A 249 15.99 -4.04 10.14
CA SER A 249 15.74 -5.47 9.93
C SER A 249 14.82 -6.05 11.01
N GLY A 250 15.14 -5.84 12.30
CA GLY A 250 14.32 -6.37 13.39
C GLY A 250 12.91 -5.76 13.43
N THR A 251 12.77 -4.48 13.07
CA THR A 251 11.46 -3.83 13.00
C THR A 251 10.60 -4.40 11.86
N VAL A 252 11.22 -4.65 10.71
CA VAL A 252 10.59 -5.27 9.55
C VAL A 252 10.18 -6.73 9.83
N GLU A 253 11.03 -7.51 10.47
CA GLU A 253 10.73 -8.89 10.87
C GLU A 253 9.50 -8.94 11.78
N MET A 254 9.48 -8.15 12.85
CA MET A 254 8.32 -8.04 13.75
C MET A 254 7.04 -7.61 13.02
N LEU A 255 7.16 -6.70 12.06
CA LEU A 255 6.03 -6.23 11.24
C LEU A 255 5.46 -7.37 10.39
N LEU A 256 6.32 -8.15 9.72
CA LEU A 256 5.92 -9.29 8.89
C LEU A 256 5.31 -10.42 9.73
N GLU A 257 5.88 -10.71 10.91
CA GLU A 257 5.34 -11.69 11.85
C GLU A 257 3.94 -11.30 12.34
N ARG A 258 3.77 -10.03 12.76
CA ARG A 258 2.46 -9.49 13.15
C ARG A 258 1.45 -9.63 12.01
N ARG A 259 1.85 -9.32 10.78
CA ARG A 259 0.97 -9.44 9.61
C ARG A 259 0.63 -10.88 9.26
N ALA A 260 1.56 -11.81 9.42
CA ALA A 260 1.29 -13.23 9.25
C ALA A 260 0.26 -13.71 10.29
N GLU A 261 0.39 -13.26 11.54
CA GLU A 261 -0.56 -13.56 12.61
C GLU A 261 -1.96 -13.00 12.33
N ASP A 262 -2.06 -11.72 11.96
CA ASP A 262 -3.34 -11.09 11.59
C ASP A 262 -4.05 -11.85 10.46
N ASN A 263 -3.28 -12.25 9.44
CA ASN A 263 -3.80 -13.01 8.31
C ASN A 263 -4.26 -14.42 8.71
N ARG A 264 -3.57 -15.08 9.64
CA ARG A 264 -4.00 -16.39 10.17
C ARG A 264 -5.32 -16.27 10.92
N LYS A 265 -5.43 -15.31 11.85
CA LYS A 265 -6.66 -15.06 12.61
C LYS A 265 -7.84 -14.77 11.69
N LYS A 266 -7.65 -13.88 10.71
CA LYS A 266 -8.70 -13.54 9.75
C LYS A 266 -9.16 -14.75 8.93
N LYS A 267 -8.23 -15.61 8.47
CA LYS A 267 -8.58 -16.85 7.76
C LYS A 267 -9.34 -17.84 8.67
N GLU A 268 -9.00 -17.91 9.96
CA GLU A 268 -9.71 -18.75 10.93
C GLU A 268 -11.14 -18.25 11.17
N GLU A 269 -11.31 -16.94 11.37
CA GLU A 269 -12.62 -16.29 11.52
C GLU A 269 -13.52 -16.51 10.29
N GLU A 270 -12.96 -16.35 9.08
CA GLU A 270 -13.68 -16.61 7.83
C GLU A 270 -14.11 -18.09 7.72
N ARG A 271 -13.24 -19.03 8.08
CA ARG A 271 -13.57 -20.47 8.10
C ARG A 271 -14.66 -20.80 9.10
N GLU A 272 -14.63 -20.20 10.28
CA GLU A 272 -15.65 -20.38 11.31
C GLU A 272 -17.00 -19.78 10.89
N MET A 273 -16.99 -18.61 10.25
CA MET A 273 -18.17 -17.98 9.69
C MET A 273 -18.82 -18.87 8.61
N VAL A 274 -18.02 -19.42 7.69
CA VAL A 274 -18.51 -20.34 6.64
C VAL A 274 -19.11 -21.60 7.26
N ARG A 275 -18.43 -22.23 8.22
CA ARG A 275 -18.96 -23.40 8.94
C ARG A 275 -20.29 -23.11 9.62
N THR A 276 -20.42 -21.95 10.25
CA THR A 276 -21.65 -21.51 10.92
C THR A 276 -22.80 -21.32 9.92
N VAL A 277 -22.53 -20.71 8.76
CA VAL A 277 -23.53 -20.52 7.70
C VAL A 277 -23.97 -21.87 7.11
N GLU A 278 -23.04 -22.81 6.89
CA GLU A 278 -23.35 -24.15 6.42
C GLU A 278 -24.19 -24.96 7.42
N GLN A 279 -23.88 -24.87 8.72
CA GLN A 279 -24.66 -25.51 9.78
C GLN A 279 -26.09 -24.95 9.84
N ARG A 280 -26.27 -23.63 9.75
CA ARG A 280 -27.61 -23.00 9.69
C ARG A 280 -28.41 -23.44 8.46
N ARG A 281 -27.76 -23.56 7.29
CA ARG A 281 -28.40 -24.07 6.06
C ARG A 281 -28.80 -25.55 6.19
N LYS A 282 -28.00 -26.38 6.84
CA LYS A 282 -28.33 -27.79 7.10
C LYS A 282 -29.50 -27.92 8.08
N GLY A 283 -29.50 -27.17 9.18
CA GLY A 283 -30.61 -27.15 10.14
C GLY A 283 -31.93 -26.68 9.52
N SER A 284 -31.89 -25.63 8.69
CA SER A 284 -33.08 -25.15 7.97
C SER A 284 -33.60 -26.15 6.92
N ARG A 285 -32.71 -26.91 6.26
CA ARG A 285 -33.11 -28.02 5.36
C ARG A 285 -33.74 -29.18 6.12
N GLN A 286 -33.19 -29.56 7.27
CA GLN A 286 -33.74 -30.62 8.13
C GLN A 286 -35.14 -30.25 8.65
N HIS A 287 -35.32 -29.01 9.11
CA HIS A 287 -36.62 -28.53 9.58
C HIS A 287 -37.69 -28.53 8.46
N ARG A 288 -37.31 -28.11 7.24
CA ARG A 288 -38.21 -28.18 6.06
C ARG A 288 -38.60 -29.59 5.64
N THR A 289 -37.77 -30.60 5.90
CA THR A 289 -38.12 -32.01 5.62
C THR A 289 -38.96 -32.66 6.72
N GLU A 290 -38.95 -32.11 7.93
CA GLU A 290 -39.73 -32.61 9.07
C GLU A 290 -41.14 -31.97 9.16
N GLU A 291 -41.34 -30.77 8.58
CA GLU A 291 -42.62 -30.04 8.56
C GLU A 291 -43.59 -30.40 7.42
N GLU A 292 -43.36 -31.47 6.65
CA GLU A 292 -44.45 -32.03 5.84
C GLU A 292 -45.37 -32.86 6.73
N SER A 293 -46.54 -32.32 7.08
CA SER A 293 -47.50 -33.06 7.89
C SER A 293 -48.00 -34.30 7.14
N GLU A 294 -48.41 -35.32 7.90
CA GLU A 294 -48.95 -36.56 7.34
C GLU A 294 -50.17 -36.29 6.44
N GLU A 295 -50.94 -35.24 6.70
CA GLU A 295 -52.03 -34.74 5.84
C GLU A 295 -51.53 -34.21 4.50
N GLN A 296 -50.46 -33.42 4.46
CA GLN A 296 -49.88 -32.90 3.21
C GLN A 296 -49.31 -34.02 2.33
N ARG A 297 -48.70 -35.04 2.96
CA ARG A 297 -48.24 -36.25 2.26
C ARG A 297 -49.37 -37.13 1.78
N THR A 298 -50.56 -37.02 2.38
CA THR A 298 -51.76 -37.76 1.97
C THR A 298 -52.43 -37.05 0.79
N LEU A 299 -52.62 -35.73 0.87
CA LEU A 299 -53.12 -34.89 -0.23
C LEU A 299 -52.25 -34.99 -1.50
N CYS A 300 -50.92 -35.01 -1.36
CA CYS A 300 -50.03 -35.15 -2.51
C CYS A 300 -50.09 -36.56 -3.14
N ARG A 301 -50.31 -37.61 -2.32
CA ARG A 301 -50.51 -38.98 -2.81
C ARG A 301 -51.88 -39.17 -3.47
N GLU A 302 -52.94 -38.56 -2.94
CA GLU A 302 -54.26 -38.54 -3.58
C GLU A 302 -54.19 -37.83 -4.94
N TRP A 303 -53.56 -36.65 -5.00
CA TRP A 303 -53.39 -35.90 -6.24
C TRP A 303 -52.57 -36.66 -7.31
N LEU A 304 -51.52 -37.38 -6.90
CA LEU A 304 -50.74 -38.23 -7.81
C LEU A 304 -51.49 -39.49 -8.24
N SER A 305 -52.39 -40.02 -7.41
CA SER A 305 -53.23 -41.17 -7.77
C SER A 305 -54.35 -40.82 -8.75
N GLU A 306 -54.88 -39.60 -8.70
CA GLU A 306 -55.83 -39.08 -9.70
C GLU A 306 -55.20 -38.90 -11.10
N TRP A 307 -53.88 -38.77 -11.18
CA TRP A 307 -53.14 -38.62 -12.44
C TRP A 307 -52.57 -39.93 -13.01
N ALA A 308 -52.63 -41.03 -12.25
CA ALA A 308 -51.95 -42.28 -12.59
C ALA A 308 -52.88 -43.51 -12.79
N GLY A 309 -54.20 -43.32 -12.84
CA GLY A 309 -55.16 -44.40 -13.12
C GLY A 309 -56.09 -44.08 -14.29
N ASP A 310 -55.98 -44.91 -15.35
CA ASP A 310 -56.86 -45.14 -16.53
C ASP A 310 -58.00 -44.15 -16.86
#